data_AF-A0A0S2DHN8-F1
#
_entry.id   AF-A0A0S2DHN8-F1
#
_cell.length_a   1.000
_cell.length_b   1.000
_cell.length_c   1.000
_cell.angle_alpha   90.00
_cell.angle_beta   90.00
_cell.angle_gamma   90.00
#
_symmetry.space_group_name_H-M   'P 1'
#
loop_
_entity.id
_entity.type
_entity.pdbx_description
1 polymer ?
#
loop_
_entity_poly.entity_id
_entity_poly.type
_entity_poly.pdbx_seq_one_letter_code
_entity_poly.pdbx_strand_id
1 'polypeptide(L)'
;MAWLCACLLLAACGPREAAQPAAPAPATATATATSPAPATQSAPAQAAPAPVQAAPALAKPPYRFAFASKDDKRNKDPRVVDWGEDGCGSYPVAEVEAIPLHDAWLLPDWVVEFDDKNREIARWGRPMAAELVGLDGPQLRFRVDGHGQTGEFATDADGALQPLSASGASLYDSARQIECPRLPTFAESDYAQCFVVKDAAGAERRLAWEAPCT
;
A
#
# COMPACT_ATOMS: atom_id res chain seq x y z
N MET A 1 28.22 52.17 6.94
CA MET A 1 29.51 52.02 6.23
C MET A 1 29.32 50.97 5.16
N ALA A 2 29.73 51.25 3.93
CA ALA A 2 29.63 50.31 2.82
C ALA A 2 30.93 49.50 2.71
N TRP A 3 30.83 48.23 2.32
CA TRP A 3 31.88 47.60 1.52
C TRP A 3 31.28 46.60 0.52
N LEU A 4 31.61 46.82 -0.75
CA LEU A 4 31.32 45.94 -1.88
C LEU A 4 32.49 44.96 -2.08
N CYS A 5 32.39 44.18 -3.16
CA CYS A 5 33.43 43.38 -3.84
C CYS A 5 33.60 41.94 -3.35
N ALA A 6 33.76 40.94 -4.24
CA ALA A 6 33.62 40.98 -5.71
C ALA A 6 33.33 39.58 -6.27
N CYS A 7 32.79 39.55 -7.50
CA CYS A 7 32.62 38.35 -8.30
C CYS A 7 33.96 37.68 -8.66
N LEU A 8 33.93 36.37 -8.92
CA LEU A 8 34.70 35.77 -10.01
C LEU A 8 33.94 34.57 -10.59
N LEU A 9 34.06 34.43 -11.91
CA LEU A 9 33.27 33.57 -12.81
C LEU A 9 34.24 32.71 -13.64
N LEU A 10 33.70 31.70 -14.35
CA LEU A 10 34.38 30.84 -15.35
C LEU A 10 35.31 29.75 -14.72
N ALA A 11 35.52 28.58 -15.30
CA ALA A 11 35.13 27.97 -16.59
C ALA A 11 34.85 26.45 -16.38
N ALA A 12 34.54 25.56 -17.35
CA ALA A 12 34.53 25.62 -18.81
C ALA A 12 33.56 24.58 -19.41
N CYS A 13 33.18 24.74 -20.68
CA CYS A 13 32.47 23.71 -21.46
C CYS A 13 33.41 22.57 -21.92
N GLY A 14 32.86 21.37 -22.11
CA GLY A 14 33.45 20.26 -22.87
C GLY A 14 32.40 19.65 -23.82
N PRO A 15 32.70 19.40 -25.10
CA PRO A 15 31.66 19.21 -26.11
C PRO A 15 31.26 17.74 -26.42
N ARG A 16 30.21 17.69 -27.25
CA ARG A 16 29.45 16.58 -27.81
C ARG A 16 30.14 15.94 -29.03
N GLU A 17 30.30 14.62 -29.05
CA GLU A 17 30.76 13.84 -30.22
C GLU A 17 30.35 12.36 -30.05
N ALA A 18 29.91 11.57 -31.04
CA ALA A 18 29.20 11.87 -32.29
C ALA A 18 28.30 10.67 -32.64
N ALA A 19 27.25 10.87 -33.44
CA ALA A 19 26.45 9.79 -34.01
C ALA A 19 26.85 9.56 -35.47
N GLN A 20 26.98 8.30 -35.92
CA GLN A 20 26.92 7.82 -37.32
C GLN A 20 27.22 6.31 -37.38
N PRO A 21 26.94 5.59 -38.48
CA PRO A 21 25.81 5.72 -39.41
C PRO A 21 25.06 4.38 -39.64
N ALA A 22 23.91 4.44 -40.30
CA ALA A 22 23.27 3.26 -40.91
C ALA A 22 23.74 3.07 -42.38
N ALA A 23 23.93 1.83 -42.82
CA ALA A 23 24.08 1.41 -44.23
C ALA A 23 23.81 -0.12 -44.34
N PRO A 24 23.69 -0.74 -45.54
CA PRO A 24 22.38 -0.97 -46.16
C PRO A 24 22.09 -2.45 -46.51
N ALA A 25 20.90 -2.73 -47.04
CA ALA A 25 20.51 -4.03 -47.62
C ALA A 25 21.26 -4.34 -48.94
N PRO A 26 21.17 -5.58 -49.47
CA PRO A 26 20.26 -5.74 -50.61
C PRO A 26 19.46 -7.07 -50.68
N ALA A 27 18.55 -7.10 -51.65
CA ALA A 27 17.53 -8.13 -51.90
C ALA A 27 17.97 -9.31 -52.78
N THR A 28 17.17 -10.40 -52.72
CA THR A 28 16.67 -11.21 -53.87
C THR A 28 15.56 -12.15 -53.34
N ALA A 29 14.33 -12.15 -53.87
CA ALA A 29 13.86 -12.96 -55.01
C ALA A 29 14.48 -14.37 -55.04
N THR A 30 13.78 -15.50 -54.94
CA THR A 30 12.60 -16.01 -55.69
C THR A 30 12.11 -17.28 -54.93
N ALA A 31 11.03 -18.03 -55.25
CA ALA A 31 10.09 -18.05 -56.37
C ALA A 31 8.72 -18.63 -55.97
N THR A 32 7.76 -18.64 -56.90
CA THR A 32 6.45 -19.30 -56.78
C THR A 32 6.55 -20.82 -56.92
N ALA A 33 5.88 -21.58 -56.04
CA ALA A 33 5.62 -23.01 -56.24
C ALA A 33 4.18 -23.35 -55.79
N THR A 34 3.27 -23.41 -56.75
CA THR A 34 1.89 -23.84 -56.53
C THR A 34 1.85 -25.35 -56.27
N SER A 35 1.21 -25.78 -55.18
CA SER A 35 0.92 -27.19 -54.91
C SER A 35 -0.45 -27.31 -54.21
N PRO A 36 -1.22 -28.40 -54.40
CA PRO A 36 -2.68 -28.35 -54.34
C PRO A 36 -3.25 -28.40 -52.91
N ALA A 37 -4.49 -27.92 -52.79
CA ALA A 37 -5.25 -27.98 -51.55
C ALA A 37 -5.50 -29.44 -51.10
N PRO A 38 -5.16 -29.81 -49.86
CA PRO A 38 -5.65 -31.05 -49.27
C PRO A 38 -7.13 -30.88 -48.90
N ALA A 39 -7.93 -31.90 -49.17
CA ALA A 39 -9.36 -31.89 -48.89
C ALA A 39 -9.64 -31.71 -47.39
N THR A 40 -10.61 -30.86 -47.06
CA THR A 40 -11.05 -30.58 -45.69
C THR A 40 -11.67 -31.83 -45.06
N GLN A 41 -10.86 -32.63 -44.36
CA GLN A 41 -11.39 -33.61 -43.42
C GLN A 41 -11.90 -32.86 -42.19
N SER A 42 -13.22 -32.83 -42.02
CA SER A 42 -13.86 -32.33 -40.80
C SER A 42 -13.42 -33.18 -39.62
N ALA A 43 -12.48 -32.66 -38.81
CA ALA A 43 -12.16 -33.26 -37.53
C ALA A 43 -13.44 -33.30 -36.66
N PRO A 44 -13.73 -34.40 -35.95
CA PRO A 44 -14.83 -34.42 -35.01
C PRO A 44 -14.58 -33.35 -33.94
N ALA A 45 -15.61 -32.56 -33.63
CA ALA A 45 -15.51 -31.49 -32.65
C ALA A 45 -15.06 -32.07 -31.31
N GLN A 46 -13.82 -31.76 -30.90
CA GLN A 46 -13.38 -32.02 -29.54
C GLN A 46 -14.28 -31.21 -28.61
N ALA A 47 -15.05 -31.90 -27.77
CA ALA A 47 -15.84 -31.25 -26.74
C ALA A 47 -14.90 -30.41 -25.88
N ALA A 48 -15.20 -29.12 -25.74
CA ALA A 48 -14.44 -28.25 -24.86
C ALA A 48 -14.43 -28.87 -23.45
N PRO A 49 -13.27 -28.93 -22.76
CA PRO A 49 -13.23 -29.42 -21.40
C PRO A 49 -14.19 -28.59 -20.55
N ALA A 50 -15.05 -29.26 -19.80
CA ALA A 50 -15.97 -28.58 -18.90
C ALA A 50 -15.19 -27.63 -17.99
N PRO A 51 -15.70 -26.41 -17.72
CA PRO A 51 -15.01 -25.46 -16.86
C PRO A 51 -14.79 -26.14 -15.50
N VAL A 52 -13.52 -26.36 -15.16
CA VAL A 52 -13.14 -26.85 -13.84
C VAL A 52 -13.62 -25.81 -12.85
N GLN A 53 -14.65 -26.16 -12.07
CA GLN A 53 -15.14 -25.29 -11.01
C GLN A 53 -13.97 -24.98 -10.10
N ALA A 54 -13.58 -23.71 -10.02
CA ALA A 54 -12.58 -23.27 -9.07
C ALA A 54 -13.03 -23.73 -7.67
N ALA A 55 -12.14 -24.38 -6.92
CA ALA A 55 -12.43 -24.74 -5.55
C ALA A 55 -12.87 -23.48 -4.79
N PRO A 56 -13.92 -23.55 -3.95
CA PRO A 56 -14.37 -22.39 -3.21
C PRO A 56 -13.19 -21.83 -2.43
N ALA A 57 -12.90 -20.53 -2.62
CA ALA A 57 -11.89 -19.85 -1.83
C ALA A 57 -12.25 -20.05 -0.35
N LEU A 58 -11.28 -20.52 0.45
CA LEU A 58 -11.46 -20.65 1.89
C LEU A 58 -11.85 -19.28 2.42
N ALA A 59 -13.06 -19.19 3.01
CA ALA A 59 -13.54 -17.96 3.61
C ALA A 59 -12.51 -17.50 4.65
N LYS A 60 -12.06 -16.26 4.54
CA LYS A 60 -11.19 -15.67 5.56
C LYS A 60 -12.00 -15.63 6.86
N PRO A 61 -11.46 -16.07 8.01
CA PRO A 61 -12.17 -15.92 9.27
C PRO A 61 -12.32 -14.43 9.58
N PRO A 62 -13.42 -14.01 10.24
CA PRO A 62 -13.51 -12.66 10.76
C PRO A 62 -12.40 -12.43 11.79
N TYR A 63 -11.70 -11.31 11.66
CA TYR A 63 -10.71 -10.83 12.62
C TYR A 63 -11.36 -9.86 13.59
N ARG A 64 -11.01 -9.93 14.88
CA ARG A 64 -11.56 -9.03 15.91
C ARG A 64 -10.61 -7.85 16.12
N PHE A 65 -11.04 -6.67 15.70
CA PHE A 65 -10.20 -5.47 15.68
C PHE A 65 -10.93 -4.26 16.30
N ALA A 66 -10.16 -3.39 16.96
CA ALA A 66 -10.65 -2.11 17.47
C ALA A 66 -10.66 -1.05 16.35
N PHE A 67 -11.64 -0.16 16.38
CA PHE A 67 -11.78 0.96 15.44
C PHE A 67 -12.33 2.17 16.19
N ALA A 68 -12.01 3.39 15.72
CA ALA A 68 -12.79 4.55 16.13
C ALA A 68 -14.21 4.46 15.52
N SER A 69 -15.20 5.15 16.09
CA SER A 69 -16.58 5.13 15.60
C SER A 69 -17.17 6.52 15.45
N LYS A 70 -17.93 6.74 14.36
CA LYS A 70 -18.75 7.97 14.28
C LYS A 70 -19.86 7.95 15.34
N ASP A 71 -20.05 9.11 15.95
CA ASP A 71 -20.77 9.28 17.21
C ASP A 71 -22.29 9.08 17.09
N ASP A 72 -22.73 7.81 17.16
CA ASP A 72 -24.05 7.46 17.71
C ASP A 72 -24.03 6.05 18.32
N LYS A 73 -23.82 5.96 19.64
CA LYS A 73 -23.92 4.71 20.42
C LYS A 73 -25.30 4.03 20.34
N ARG A 74 -26.33 4.66 19.74
CA ARG A 74 -27.66 4.07 19.52
C ARG A 74 -27.73 3.19 18.28
N ASN A 75 -26.85 3.41 17.30
CA ASN A 75 -26.82 2.61 16.08
C ASN A 75 -25.91 1.40 16.29
N LYS A 76 -26.49 0.24 16.57
CA LYS A 76 -25.75 -1.00 16.80
C LYS A 76 -25.34 -1.61 15.47
N ASP A 77 -24.12 -1.35 15.05
CA ASP A 77 -23.51 -2.08 13.94
C ASP A 77 -23.39 -3.58 14.32
N PRO A 78 -23.92 -4.51 13.50
CA PRO A 78 -23.98 -5.93 13.85
C PRO A 78 -22.61 -6.62 13.89
N ARG A 79 -21.55 -5.99 13.38
CA ARG A 79 -20.16 -6.49 13.48
C ARG A 79 -19.58 -6.26 14.87
N VAL A 80 -20.15 -5.36 15.67
CA VAL A 80 -19.62 -5.01 16.99
C VAL A 80 -19.94 -6.11 17.99
N VAL A 81 -18.89 -6.77 18.45
CA VAL A 81 -18.95 -7.92 19.35
C VAL A 81 -18.47 -7.59 20.76
N ASP A 82 -17.77 -6.48 20.95
CA ASP A 82 -17.37 -5.96 22.26
C ASP A 82 -17.16 -4.44 22.23
N TRP A 83 -16.94 -3.83 23.40
CA TRP A 83 -16.56 -2.42 23.54
C TRP A 83 -15.37 -2.29 24.47
N GLY A 84 -14.29 -1.68 23.98
CA GLY A 84 -13.17 -1.27 24.80
C GLY A 84 -13.32 0.15 25.34
N GLU A 85 -12.49 0.50 26.31
CA GLU A 85 -12.35 1.86 26.83
C GLU A 85 -10.89 2.12 27.20
N ASP A 86 -10.38 3.30 26.86
CA ASP A 86 -9.04 3.76 27.21
C ASP A 86 -9.03 5.27 27.56
N GLY A 87 -7.86 5.88 27.62
CA GLY A 87 -7.71 7.31 27.92
C GLY A 87 -8.23 8.27 26.85
N CYS A 88 -8.55 7.76 25.65
CA CYS A 88 -9.12 8.52 24.53
C CYS A 88 -10.65 8.39 24.48
N GLY A 89 -11.21 7.27 24.93
CA GLY A 89 -12.66 7.09 25.09
C GLY A 89 -13.12 5.63 25.00
N SER A 90 -14.43 5.41 24.85
CA SER A 90 -14.98 4.08 24.51
C SER A 90 -14.95 3.85 23.00
N TYR A 91 -14.54 2.66 22.55
CA TYR A 91 -14.40 2.29 21.15
C TYR A 91 -14.98 0.88 20.87
N PRO A 92 -15.58 0.62 19.69
CA PRO A 92 -16.05 -0.71 19.32
C PRO A 92 -14.90 -1.68 19.01
N VAL A 93 -15.13 -2.95 19.34
CA VAL A 93 -14.40 -4.09 18.78
C VAL A 93 -15.32 -4.78 17.78
N ALA A 94 -14.90 -4.83 16.52
CA ALA A 94 -15.69 -5.38 15.42
C ALA A 94 -15.06 -6.63 14.79
N GLU A 95 -15.91 -7.55 14.34
CA GLU A 95 -15.55 -8.68 13.48
C GLU A 95 -15.52 -8.24 12.00
N VAL A 96 -14.36 -8.34 11.35
CA VAL A 96 -14.15 -7.87 9.98
C VAL A 96 -13.28 -8.83 9.15
N GLU A 97 -13.57 -8.96 7.85
CA GLU A 97 -12.76 -9.75 6.89
C GLU A 97 -11.69 -8.90 6.16
N ALA A 98 -11.82 -7.57 6.22
CA ALA A 98 -10.97 -6.57 5.60
C ALA A 98 -10.98 -5.28 6.46
N ILE A 99 -9.99 -4.40 6.31
CA ILE A 99 -10.00 -3.08 6.95
C ILE A 99 -11.14 -2.21 6.36
N PRO A 100 -12.00 -1.58 7.18
CA PRO A 100 -13.19 -0.84 6.73
C PRO A 100 -12.88 0.56 6.14
N LEU A 101 -12.07 0.63 5.07
CA LEU A 101 -11.53 1.89 4.50
C LEU A 101 -12.56 2.94 4.04
N HIS A 102 -13.81 2.53 3.75
CA HIS A 102 -14.87 3.39 3.23
C HIS A 102 -16.17 3.29 4.04
N ASP A 103 -16.06 2.82 5.28
CA ASP A 103 -17.21 2.55 6.12
C ASP A 103 -17.81 3.83 6.71
N ALA A 104 -19.13 3.84 6.86
CA ALA A 104 -19.84 4.99 7.39
C ALA A 104 -19.59 5.16 8.90
N TRP A 105 -19.32 4.06 9.61
CA TRP A 105 -19.34 3.99 11.07
C TRP A 105 -18.01 3.56 11.68
N LEU A 106 -17.41 2.45 11.22
CA LEU A 106 -16.08 1.99 11.67
C LEU A 106 -14.98 2.80 10.98
N LEU A 107 -14.12 3.48 11.75
CA LEU A 107 -13.03 4.28 11.22
C LEU A 107 -11.67 3.60 11.53
N PRO A 108 -10.87 3.24 10.51
CA PRO A 108 -9.49 2.82 10.71
C PRO A 108 -8.59 4.04 10.96
N ASP A 109 -7.49 3.84 11.69
CA ASP A 109 -6.39 4.82 11.69
C ASP A 109 -5.73 4.78 10.31
N TRP A 110 -5.33 5.94 9.80
CA TRP A 110 -4.65 6.08 8.53
C TRP A 110 -3.13 6.05 8.66
N VAL A 111 -2.49 5.37 7.71
CA VAL A 111 -1.06 5.44 7.41
C VAL A 111 -0.90 5.90 5.97
N VAL A 112 -0.08 6.91 5.73
CA VAL A 112 0.13 7.55 4.43
C VAL A 112 1.61 7.56 4.10
N GLU A 113 1.97 7.10 2.91
CA GLU A 113 3.30 7.36 2.34
C GLU A 113 3.28 8.64 1.51
N PHE A 114 4.31 9.47 1.64
CA PHE A 114 4.45 10.70 0.89
C PHE A 114 5.85 10.89 0.28
N ASP A 115 5.93 11.63 -0.82
CA ASP A 115 7.18 11.86 -1.56
C ASP A 115 8.03 13.03 -1.01
N ASP A 116 9.15 13.31 -1.69
CA ASP A 116 10.05 14.42 -1.39
C ASP A 116 9.40 15.82 -1.57
N LYS A 117 8.27 15.88 -2.28
CA LYS A 117 7.46 17.07 -2.58
C LYS A 117 6.19 17.12 -1.74
N ASN A 118 6.10 16.31 -0.69
CA ASN A 118 4.98 16.22 0.25
C ASN A 118 3.65 15.83 -0.40
N ARG A 119 3.68 15.02 -1.46
CA ARG A 119 2.48 14.47 -2.10
C ARG A 119 2.25 13.06 -1.59
N GLU A 120 1.02 12.73 -1.20
CA GLU A 120 0.62 11.36 -0.88
C GLU A 120 0.80 10.47 -2.12
N ILE A 121 1.44 9.31 -1.94
CA ILE A 121 1.69 8.33 -3.01
C ILE A 121 1.11 6.94 -2.72
N ALA A 122 0.86 6.62 -1.45
CA ALA A 122 0.12 5.43 -1.03
C ALA A 122 -0.57 5.70 0.32
N ARG A 123 -1.63 4.95 0.61
CA ARG A 123 -2.37 5.03 1.88
C ARG A 123 -2.92 3.66 2.26
N TRP A 124 -2.89 3.35 3.54
CA TRP A 124 -3.43 2.14 4.16
C TRP A 124 -4.25 2.53 5.39
N GLY A 125 -5.30 1.78 5.68
CA GLY A 125 -5.94 1.83 7.00
C GLY A 125 -5.39 0.70 7.88
N ARG A 126 -5.38 0.90 9.20
CA ARG A 126 -5.10 -0.15 10.20
C ARG A 126 -6.19 -0.15 11.29
N PRO A 127 -6.28 -1.18 12.15
CA PRO A 127 -7.06 -1.10 13.38
C PRO A 127 -6.56 0.02 14.29
N MET A 128 -7.46 0.57 15.09
CA MET A 128 -7.14 1.63 16.05
C MET A 128 -6.05 1.18 17.02
N ALA A 129 -5.03 2.03 17.19
CA ALA A 129 -3.86 1.78 18.02
C ALA A 129 -3.05 0.50 17.68
N ALA A 130 -3.25 -0.11 16.50
CA ALA A 130 -2.43 -1.23 16.06
C ALA A 130 -0.97 -0.79 15.81
N GLU A 131 -0.04 -1.54 16.40
CA GLU A 131 1.38 -1.23 16.34
C GLU A 131 1.92 -1.45 14.93
N LEU A 132 2.57 -0.45 14.33
CA LEU A 132 3.22 -0.64 13.03
C LEU A 132 4.51 -1.44 13.20
N VAL A 133 4.66 -2.46 12.35
CA VAL A 133 5.81 -3.38 12.35
C VAL A 133 6.70 -3.15 11.12
N GLY A 134 6.12 -2.73 9.98
CA GLY A 134 6.92 -2.40 8.81
C GLY A 134 6.12 -2.18 7.54
N LEU A 135 6.86 -2.05 6.44
CA LEU A 135 6.34 -1.98 5.07
C LEU A 135 7.07 -3.01 4.22
N ASP A 136 6.34 -3.85 3.50
CA ASP A 136 6.89 -4.87 2.60
C ASP A 136 6.27 -4.72 1.20
N GLY A 137 6.99 -4.05 0.30
CA GLY A 137 6.45 -3.64 -0.99
C GLY A 137 5.20 -2.76 -0.84
N PRO A 138 4.02 -3.19 -1.33
CA PRO A 138 2.74 -2.48 -1.17
C PRO A 138 1.99 -2.82 0.14
N GLN A 139 2.51 -3.71 0.98
CA GLN A 139 1.83 -4.22 2.18
C GLN A 139 2.31 -3.48 3.44
N LEU A 140 1.39 -2.84 4.16
CA LEU A 140 1.61 -2.34 5.51
C LEU A 140 1.51 -3.52 6.50
N ARG A 141 2.50 -3.67 7.37
CA ARG A 141 2.52 -4.71 8.43
C ARG A 141 2.23 -4.09 9.78
N PHE A 142 1.27 -4.65 10.51
CA PHE A 142 0.88 -4.21 11.84
C PHE A 142 0.66 -5.40 12.79
N ARG A 143 0.86 -5.17 14.09
CA ARG A 143 0.62 -6.12 15.18
C ARG A 143 -0.57 -5.64 16.02
N VAL A 144 -1.41 -6.59 16.42
CA VAL A 144 -2.42 -6.40 17.46
C VAL A 144 -2.16 -7.35 18.61
N ASP A 145 -2.51 -6.90 19.82
CA ASP A 145 -2.54 -7.73 21.02
C ASP A 145 -3.64 -7.21 21.96
N GLY A 146 -4.83 -7.79 21.86
CA GLY A 146 -5.99 -7.37 22.66
C GLY A 146 -7.31 -7.94 22.16
N HIS A 147 -8.38 -7.82 22.96
CA HIS A 147 -9.76 -8.12 22.54
C HIS A 147 -10.01 -9.53 21.95
N GLY A 148 -9.19 -10.50 22.36
CA GLY A 148 -9.23 -11.87 21.84
C GLY A 148 -8.51 -12.08 20.51
N GLN A 149 -7.81 -11.07 19.99
CA GLN A 149 -7.00 -11.13 18.79
C GLN A 149 -5.54 -10.72 19.09
N THR A 150 -4.64 -11.67 18.90
CA THR A 150 -3.18 -11.43 18.96
C THR A 150 -2.55 -11.93 17.67
N GLY A 151 -1.56 -11.21 17.15
CA GLY A 151 -0.78 -11.62 15.98
C GLY A 151 -0.36 -10.45 15.11
N GLU A 152 0.37 -10.77 14.05
CA GLU A 152 0.77 -9.80 13.03
C GLU A 152 -0.01 -10.03 11.73
N PHE A 153 -0.31 -8.93 11.04
CA PHE A 153 -1.13 -8.88 9.85
C PHE A 153 -0.49 -7.95 8.82
N ALA A 154 -0.68 -8.27 7.54
CA ALA A 154 -0.48 -7.37 6.42
C ALA A 154 -1.83 -6.83 5.93
N THR A 155 -1.82 -5.59 5.43
CA THR A 155 -2.91 -4.99 4.65
C THR A 155 -2.35 -4.21 3.47
N ASP A 156 -3.04 -4.28 2.33
CA ASP A 156 -2.81 -3.41 1.18
C ASP A 156 -3.68 -2.14 1.24
N ALA A 157 -3.58 -1.33 0.19
CA ALA A 157 -4.32 -0.07 0.02
C ALA A 157 -5.83 -0.28 -0.24
N ASP A 158 -6.26 -1.50 -0.55
CA ASP A 158 -7.68 -1.88 -0.69
C ASP A 158 -8.24 -2.46 0.63
N GLY A 159 -7.40 -2.59 1.66
CA GLY A 159 -7.77 -3.06 2.99
C GLY A 159 -7.77 -4.58 3.14
N ALA A 160 -7.23 -5.33 2.18
CA ALA A 160 -7.29 -6.79 2.19
C ALA A 160 -6.33 -7.37 3.24
N LEU A 161 -6.89 -8.08 4.22
CA LEU A 161 -6.12 -8.63 5.33
C LEU A 161 -5.42 -9.95 5.00
N GLN A 162 -4.19 -10.11 5.48
CA GLN A 162 -3.45 -11.36 5.49
C GLN A 162 -2.77 -11.58 6.85
N PRO A 163 -3.03 -12.68 7.58
CA PRO A 163 -2.31 -13.00 8.81
C PRO A 163 -0.89 -13.47 8.49
N LEU A 164 0.07 -13.10 9.34
CA LEU A 164 1.49 -13.41 9.18
C LEU A 164 1.98 -14.34 10.31
N SER A 165 2.87 -15.27 9.98
CA SER A 165 3.41 -16.26 10.93
C SER A 165 4.71 -15.83 11.61
N ALA A 166 5.27 -14.68 11.26
CA ALA A 166 6.55 -14.19 11.77
C ALA A 166 6.39 -12.76 12.32
N SER A 167 6.76 -12.58 13.58
CA SER A 167 6.70 -11.28 14.27
C SER A 167 7.92 -10.41 13.94
N GLY A 168 7.70 -9.17 13.52
CA GLY A 168 8.74 -8.14 13.41
C GLY A 168 8.93 -7.33 14.70
N ALA A 169 9.98 -6.49 14.70
CA ALA A 169 10.20 -5.44 15.72
C ALA A 169 9.27 -4.24 15.48
N SER A 170 9.16 -3.32 16.43
CA SER A 170 8.34 -2.12 16.21
C SER A 170 8.95 -1.27 15.11
N LEU A 171 8.13 -0.74 14.20
CA LEU A 171 8.60 0.24 13.22
C LEU A 171 9.13 1.49 13.94
N TYR A 172 8.49 1.86 15.05
CA TYR A 172 8.90 2.95 15.94
C TYR A 172 10.35 2.80 16.47
N ASP A 173 10.84 1.57 16.72
CA ASP A 173 12.19 1.33 17.27
C ASP A 173 13.30 1.79 16.31
N SER A 174 13.00 1.89 15.01
CA SER A 174 13.93 2.27 13.95
C SER A 174 13.53 3.56 13.20
N ALA A 175 12.35 4.10 13.51
CA ALA A 175 11.81 5.28 12.84
C ALA A 175 12.50 6.56 13.32
N ARG A 176 12.85 7.44 12.37
CA ARG A 176 13.35 8.79 12.67
C ARG A 176 12.24 9.80 12.42
N GLN A 177 11.72 10.39 13.50
CA GLN A 177 10.69 11.43 13.41
C GLN A 177 11.16 12.64 12.57
N ILE A 178 10.23 13.23 11.84
CA ILE A 178 10.41 14.44 11.02
C ILE A 178 9.19 15.35 11.18
N GLU A 179 9.35 16.61 10.77
CA GLU A 179 8.23 17.56 10.69
C GLU A 179 7.16 17.04 9.72
N CYS A 180 5.88 17.12 10.12
CA CYS A 180 4.78 16.75 9.25
C CYS A 180 4.48 17.84 8.22
N PRO A 181 4.50 17.54 6.91
CA PRO A 181 3.91 18.44 5.93
C PRO A 181 2.38 18.39 6.02
N ARG A 182 1.70 19.36 5.41
CA ARG A 182 0.24 19.33 5.28
C ARG A 182 -0.18 18.27 4.27
N LEU A 183 -0.63 17.12 4.77
CA LEU A 183 -1.11 15.98 3.99
C LEU A 183 -2.66 15.99 3.92
N PRO A 184 -3.28 15.88 2.73
CA PRO A 184 -4.74 15.84 2.56
C PRO A 184 -5.50 14.88 3.47
N THR A 185 -4.99 13.68 3.72
CA THR A 185 -5.63 12.66 4.56
C THR A 185 -5.77 13.11 6.01
N PHE A 186 -4.82 13.89 6.53
CA PHE A 186 -4.83 14.41 7.90
C PHE A 186 -5.21 15.90 7.98
N ALA A 187 -5.89 16.44 6.96
CA ALA A 187 -6.19 17.88 6.89
C ALA A 187 -7.05 18.43 8.05
N GLU A 188 -7.77 17.55 8.74
CA GLU A 188 -8.64 17.84 9.89
C GLU A 188 -8.15 17.13 11.19
N SER A 189 -6.92 16.60 11.22
CA SER A 189 -6.35 15.86 12.36
C SER A 189 -4.99 16.43 12.78
N ASP A 190 -4.92 17.01 13.97
CA ASP A 190 -3.69 17.56 14.57
C ASP A 190 -2.76 16.48 15.17
N TYR A 191 -3.14 15.21 15.08
CA TYR A 191 -2.50 14.09 15.77
C TYR A 191 -1.61 13.20 14.89
N ALA A 192 -1.44 13.55 13.62
CA ALA A 192 -0.54 12.84 12.72
C ALA A 192 0.94 13.00 13.13
N GLN A 193 1.68 11.90 13.13
CA GLN A 193 3.13 11.87 13.37
C GLN A 193 3.86 11.37 12.13
N CYS A 194 4.95 12.03 11.75
CA CYS A 194 5.66 11.77 10.50
C CYS A 194 7.09 11.26 10.75
N PHE A 195 7.50 10.27 9.96
CA PHE A 195 8.74 9.54 10.16
C PHE A 195 9.42 9.21 8.84
N VAL A 196 10.75 9.16 8.87
CA VAL A 196 11.55 8.37 7.91
C VAL A 196 11.77 6.99 8.52
N VAL A 197 11.37 5.96 7.77
CA VAL A 197 11.52 4.54 8.13
C VAL A 197 12.32 3.81 7.06
N LYS A 198 12.69 2.55 7.32
CA LYS A 198 13.16 1.64 6.27
C LYS A 198 12.12 0.56 6.00
N ASP A 199 11.87 0.28 4.73
CA ASP A 199 11.06 -0.88 4.33
C ASP A 199 11.85 -2.19 4.42
N ALA A 200 11.17 -3.32 4.14
CA ALA A 200 11.77 -4.65 4.16
C ALA A 200 12.93 -4.84 3.16
N ALA A 201 13.01 -4.02 2.10
CA ALA A 201 14.12 -3.99 1.16
C ALA A 201 15.26 -3.06 1.61
N GLY A 202 15.09 -2.34 2.72
CA GLY A 202 16.05 -1.41 3.30
C GLY A 202 16.02 0.00 2.71
N ALA A 203 15.07 0.31 1.84
CA ALA A 203 14.92 1.64 1.25
C ALA A 203 14.27 2.62 2.25
N GLU A 204 14.71 3.88 2.26
CA GLU A 204 14.10 4.91 3.10
C GLU A 204 12.74 5.33 2.53
N ARG A 205 11.71 5.30 3.38
CA ARG A 205 10.33 5.70 3.05
C ARG A 205 9.88 6.79 4.02
N ARG A 206 9.02 7.71 3.58
CA ARG A 206 8.42 8.73 4.44
C ARG A 206 6.97 8.36 4.71
N LEU A 207 6.66 8.11 5.97
CA LEU A 207 5.32 7.71 6.40
C LEU A 207 4.78 8.74 7.40
N ALA A 208 3.48 8.95 7.36
CA ALA A 208 2.71 9.71 8.34
C ALA A 208 1.57 8.83 8.84
N TRP A 209 1.32 8.80 10.15
CA TRP A 209 0.24 8.01 10.73
C TRP A 209 -0.31 8.61 12.01
N GLU A 210 -1.53 8.22 12.35
CA GLU A 210 -2.27 8.72 13.50
C GLU A 210 -1.73 8.18 14.85
N ALA A 211 -1.75 9.05 15.87
CA ALA A 211 -1.38 8.74 17.24
C ALA A 211 -2.56 8.07 18.01
N PRO A 212 -2.35 7.47 19.19
CA PRO A 212 -3.39 6.66 19.85
C PRO A 212 -4.70 7.36 20.24
N CYS A 213 -4.74 8.70 20.30
CA CYS A 213 -5.98 9.47 20.46
C CYS A 213 -6.12 10.45 19.29
N THR A 214 -7.11 10.23 18.42
CA THR A 214 -7.45 11.10 17.27
C THR A 214 -8.95 11.27 17.13
#